data_AF-A0A2J5P729-F1
#
_entry.id   AF-A0A2J5P729-F1
#
_cell.length_a   1.000
_cell.length_b   1.000
_cell.length_c   1.000
_cell.angle_alpha   90.00
_cell.angle_beta   90.00
_cell.angle_gamma   90.00
#
_symmetry.space_group_name_H-M   'P 1'
#
loop_
_entity.id
_entity.type
_entity.pdbx_description
1 polymer ?
#
loop_
_entity_poly.entity_id
_entity_poly.type
_entity_poly.pdbx_seq_one_letter_code
_entity_poly.pdbx_strand_id
1 'polypeptide(L)'
;SCVGSTWCRHGVQDSTGLAVTLEHRYKGLRAPHKIKMAVSGCTRECAEAQGKDIGVIATEKGWNLYVCGNGGMKPRHADLFASDLDEATLIRSIDRLLMFYIRTADRLQRTSTWMDNLEGGVDYLRDVILEDSLGIGEELEQEMARVVESYQCEWQTTLNDPQRLALFRSYVNSDEPDESVQRQTLRGQPQLAPFAAQAEPALPSRPWQAICDLDAIPQQAGIGARLGERQIALFRFGDQVYALDNLEPGSEANVLSRGLLGDAGGEPIVISPLYKQRIRLRDGRQCDGGELAVRAWPVKVENGKVWVGNQQLLARAEAS
;
A
#
# COMPACT_ATOMS: atom_id res chain seq x y z
N SER A 1 7.64 20.32 1.76
CA SER A 1 8.05 21.71 1.49
C SER A 1 8.81 22.27 2.68
N CYS A 2 9.41 23.46 2.54
CA CYS A 2 9.75 24.29 3.70
C CYS A 2 8.58 25.23 4.05
N VAL A 3 8.70 25.96 5.16
CA VAL A 3 7.61 26.81 5.69
C VAL A 3 7.27 28.04 4.82
N GLY A 4 8.06 28.34 3.79
CA GLY A 4 7.75 29.38 2.79
C GLY A 4 7.68 30.81 3.33
N SER A 5 7.17 31.73 2.50
CA SER A 5 6.91 33.14 2.88
C SER A 5 5.86 33.29 3.98
N THR A 6 5.08 32.24 4.25
CA THR A 6 4.07 32.21 5.32
C THR A 6 4.69 32.37 6.72
N TRP A 7 5.89 31.82 6.93
CA TRP A 7 6.53 31.81 8.26
C TRP A 7 8.03 32.15 8.25
N CYS A 8 8.72 31.96 7.12
CA CYS A 8 10.15 32.24 7.03
C CYS A 8 10.40 33.68 6.58
N ARG A 9 11.20 34.44 7.35
CA ARG A 9 11.67 35.78 6.94
C ARG A 9 12.47 35.81 5.63
N HIS A 10 12.96 34.66 5.16
CA HIS A 10 13.69 34.51 3.90
C HIS A 10 12.85 33.83 2.82
N GLY A 11 11.57 33.54 3.09
CA GLY A 11 10.68 32.95 2.11
C GLY A 11 10.32 33.99 1.06
N VAL A 12 10.56 33.66 -0.20
CA VAL A 12 10.25 34.48 -1.37
C VAL A 12 8.82 34.22 -1.83
N GLN A 13 8.40 32.96 -1.86
CA GLN A 13 7.04 32.56 -2.23
C GLN A 13 6.43 31.52 -1.28
N ASP A 14 5.12 31.28 -1.40
CA ASP A 14 4.39 30.31 -0.60
C ASP A 14 4.66 28.88 -1.09
N SER A 15 5.75 28.29 -0.60
CA SER A 15 6.07 26.89 -0.88
C SER A 15 5.13 25.89 -0.22
N THR A 16 4.36 26.30 0.79
CA THR A 16 3.43 25.39 1.48
C THR A 16 2.17 25.23 0.64
N GLY A 17 1.58 26.34 0.20
CA GLY A 17 0.44 26.35 -0.73
C GLY A 17 0.73 25.57 -2.01
N LEU A 18 1.86 25.87 -2.68
CA LEU A 18 2.22 25.15 -3.91
C LEU A 18 2.45 23.65 -3.65
N ALA A 19 3.05 23.26 -2.53
CA ALA A 19 3.22 21.83 -2.23
C ALA A 19 1.89 21.11 -2.03
N VAL A 20 0.91 21.76 -1.39
CA VAL A 20 -0.46 21.22 -1.27
C VAL A 20 -1.11 21.11 -2.65
N THR A 21 -0.97 22.11 -3.52
CA THR A 21 -1.45 22.06 -4.91
C THR A 21 -0.89 20.84 -5.65
N LEU A 22 0.43 20.64 -5.61
CA LEU A 22 1.09 19.50 -6.27
C LEU A 22 0.67 18.17 -5.65
N GLU A 23 0.54 18.08 -4.33
CA GLU A 23 0.05 16.86 -3.65
C GLU A 23 -1.38 16.52 -4.09
N HIS A 24 -2.28 17.51 -4.10
CA HIS A 24 -3.67 17.31 -4.54
C HIS A 24 -3.79 16.96 -6.02
N ARG A 25 -2.87 17.45 -6.87
CA ARG A 25 -2.85 17.12 -8.29
C ARG A 25 -2.33 15.70 -8.54
N TYR A 26 -1.21 15.32 -7.93
CA TYR A 26 -0.51 14.07 -8.26
C TYR A 26 -0.80 12.89 -7.33
N LYS A 27 -1.65 13.06 -6.31
CA LYS A 27 -2.11 11.96 -5.46
C LYS A 27 -2.78 10.86 -6.29
N GLY A 28 -2.49 9.61 -5.96
CA GLY A 28 -3.03 8.44 -6.65
C GLY A 28 -2.32 8.09 -7.97
N LEU A 29 -1.36 8.91 -8.44
CA LEU A 29 -0.58 8.62 -9.64
C LEU A 29 0.17 7.28 -9.51
N ARG A 30 -0.07 6.37 -10.46
CA ARG A 30 0.64 5.09 -10.57
C ARG A 30 1.82 5.28 -11.52
N ALA A 31 3.03 5.09 -11.01
CA ALA A 31 4.26 5.28 -11.75
C ALA A 31 5.15 4.03 -11.69
N PRO A 32 6.10 3.85 -12.64
CA PRO A 32 7.01 2.70 -12.67
C PRO A 32 7.79 2.49 -11.36
N HIS A 33 8.07 3.58 -10.64
CA HIS A 33 8.60 3.55 -9.28
C HIS A 33 8.08 4.76 -8.47
N LYS A 34 8.33 4.78 -7.14
CA LYS A 34 8.04 5.91 -6.26
C LYS A 34 8.65 7.22 -6.76
N ILE A 35 7.87 8.31 -6.65
CA ILE A 35 8.24 9.68 -6.98
C ILE A 35 8.32 10.50 -5.68
N LYS A 36 9.33 11.36 -5.57
CA LYS A 36 9.45 12.34 -4.48
C LYS A 36 9.41 13.74 -5.08
N MET A 37 8.65 14.62 -4.44
CA MET A 37 8.58 16.03 -4.80
C MET A 37 8.94 16.90 -3.60
N ALA A 38 9.53 18.06 -3.84
CA ALA A 38 9.69 19.07 -2.79
C ALA A 38 9.65 20.49 -3.36
N VAL A 39 9.07 21.39 -2.58
CA VAL A 39 8.97 22.81 -2.89
C VAL A 39 9.70 23.60 -1.81
N SER A 40 10.68 24.40 -2.22
CA SER A 40 11.41 25.35 -1.36
C SER A 40 11.00 26.78 -1.68
N GLY A 41 10.63 27.54 -0.64
CA GLY A 41 10.19 28.93 -0.80
C GLY A 41 11.32 29.93 -1.08
N CYS A 42 12.58 29.49 -1.17
CA CYS A 42 13.72 30.30 -1.60
C CYS A 42 14.94 29.41 -1.92
N THR A 43 16.00 30.01 -2.47
CA THR A 43 17.26 29.35 -2.87
C THR A 43 18.08 28.76 -1.73
N ARG A 44 17.72 29.03 -0.47
CA ARG A 44 18.30 28.33 0.70
C ARG A 44 17.86 26.88 0.82
N GLU A 45 16.84 26.49 0.06
CA GLU A 45 16.58 25.11 -0.29
C GLU A 45 16.28 24.17 0.90
N CYS A 46 15.71 24.67 2.01
CA CYS A 46 15.48 23.87 3.21
C CYS A 46 14.57 22.63 3.03
N ALA A 47 13.92 22.46 1.87
CA ALA A 47 13.13 21.27 1.55
C ALA A 47 13.92 20.18 0.79
N GLU A 48 15.22 20.40 0.51
CA GLU A 48 16.06 19.50 -0.28
C GLU A 48 15.48 19.20 -1.67
N ALA A 49 14.89 20.22 -2.32
CA ALA A 49 14.28 20.14 -3.65
C ALA A 49 15.21 19.57 -4.72
N GLN A 50 16.50 19.90 -4.69
CA GLN A 50 17.49 19.39 -5.64
C GLN A 50 17.88 17.92 -5.37
N GLY A 51 17.35 17.28 -4.34
CA GLY A 51 17.52 15.85 -4.09
C GLY A 51 16.30 14.99 -4.48
N LYS A 52 15.24 15.59 -5.02
CA LYS A 52 13.97 14.90 -5.32
C LYS A 52 13.79 14.67 -6.81
N ASP A 53 12.89 13.74 -7.16
CA ASP A 53 12.54 13.46 -8.57
C ASP A 53 11.97 14.73 -9.25
N ILE A 54 11.18 15.53 -8.51
CA ILE A 54 10.73 16.87 -8.89
C ILE A 54 11.06 17.87 -7.78
N GLY A 55 11.96 18.81 -8.05
CA GLY A 55 12.32 19.90 -7.16
C GLY A 55 11.77 21.21 -7.67
N VAL A 56 11.15 22.00 -6.80
CA VAL A 56 10.68 23.34 -7.14
C VAL A 56 11.28 24.34 -6.16
N ILE A 57 11.91 25.41 -6.68
CA ILE A 57 12.55 26.45 -5.86
C ILE A 57 12.05 27.81 -6.29
N ALA A 58 11.52 28.58 -5.34
CA ALA A 58 11.03 29.92 -5.60
C ALA A 58 12.16 30.88 -5.99
N THR A 59 11.87 31.74 -6.96
CA THR A 59 12.65 32.92 -7.32
C THR A 59 11.77 34.18 -7.18
N GLU A 60 12.34 35.36 -7.37
CA GLU A 60 11.57 36.60 -7.39
C GLU A 60 10.66 36.72 -8.62
N LYS A 61 10.93 35.94 -9.68
CA LYS A 61 10.22 36.00 -10.96
C LYS A 61 9.25 34.84 -11.18
N GLY A 62 9.37 33.76 -10.41
CA GLY A 62 8.57 32.55 -10.58
C GLY A 62 9.18 31.36 -9.85
N TRP A 63 9.23 30.21 -10.52
CA TRP A 63 9.70 28.96 -9.97
C TRP A 63 10.76 28.31 -10.86
N ASN A 64 11.88 27.93 -10.27
CA ASN A 64 12.83 27.04 -10.91
C ASN A 64 12.38 25.60 -10.71
N LEU A 65 12.27 24.85 -11.81
CA LEU A 65 11.96 23.42 -11.83
C LEU A 65 13.25 22.64 -11.98
N TYR A 66 13.47 21.66 -11.10
CA TYR A 66 14.56 20.71 -11.12
C TYR A 66 13.99 19.30 -11.27
N VAL A 67 14.66 18.43 -12.01
CA VAL A 67 14.15 17.07 -12.30
C VAL A 67 15.19 15.98 -12.09
N CYS A 68 14.72 14.75 -11.86
CA CYS A 68 15.51 13.53 -11.87
C CYS A 68 16.57 13.42 -10.75
N GLY A 69 16.33 14.03 -9.58
CA GLY A 69 17.14 13.83 -8.38
C GLY A 69 16.87 12.51 -7.66
N ASN A 70 17.81 12.07 -6.82
CA ASN A 70 17.71 10.81 -6.10
C ASN A 70 18.39 10.83 -4.72
N GLY A 71 17.64 10.53 -3.67
CA GLY A 71 18.17 10.26 -2.32
C GLY A 71 18.24 8.77 -1.96
N GLY A 72 18.56 7.89 -2.92
CA GLY A 72 18.62 6.43 -2.74
C GLY A 72 20.05 5.90 -2.53
N MET A 73 20.28 4.61 -2.80
CA MET A 73 21.60 3.97 -2.69
C MET A 73 22.70 4.64 -3.53
N LYS A 74 22.31 5.25 -4.67
CA LYS A 74 23.18 6.08 -5.51
C LYS A 74 22.62 7.52 -5.52
N PRO A 75 23.02 8.38 -4.57
CA PRO A 75 22.53 9.75 -4.50
C PRO A 75 22.88 10.54 -5.78
N ARG A 76 21.97 11.42 -6.20
CA ARG A 76 22.12 12.26 -7.39
C ARG A 76 21.38 13.58 -7.18
N HIS A 77 22.01 14.69 -7.52
CA HIS A 77 21.33 15.98 -7.58
C HIS A 77 20.49 16.09 -8.85
N ALA A 78 19.30 16.66 -8.72
CA ALA A 78 18.42 16.98 -9.82
C ALA A 78 19.03 18.06 -10.71
N ASP A 79 18.73 18.01 -12.00
CA ASP A 79 19.18 19.01 -12.97
C ASP A 79 18.18 20.15 -13.04
N LEU A 80 18.68 21.39 -13.15
CA LEU A 80 17.83 22.55 -13.42
C LEU A 80 17.16 22.36 -14.79
N PHE A 81 15.85 22.18 -14.80
CA PHE A 81 15.08 21.89 -15.99
C PHE A 81 14.61 23.16 -16.69
N ALA A 82 14.05 24.11 -15.93
CA ALA A 82 13.63 25.41 -16.41
C ALA A 82 13.63 26.42 -15.25
N SER A 83 13.76 27.70 -15.58
CA SER A 83 13.87 28.78 -14.61
C SER A 83 12.70 29.75 -14.70
N ASP A 84 12.39 30.42 -13.59
CA ASP A 84 11.45 31.55 -13.51
C ASP A 84 10.07 31.25 -14.13
N LEU A 85 9.57 30.03 -14.00
CA LEU A 85 8.26 29.61 -14.51
C LEU A 85 7.13 30.23 -13.70
N ASP A 86 6.06 30.64 -14.37
CA ASP A 86 4.76 30.83 -13.71
C ASP A 86 4.17 29.48 -13.27
N GLU A 87 3.21 29.49 -12.35
CA GLU A 87 2.64 28.27 -11.76
C GLU A 87 1.93 27.37 -12.80
N ALA A 88 1.24 27.96 -13.79
CA ALA A 88 0.53 27.18 -14.81
C ALA A 88 1.52 26.45 -15.74
N THR A 89 2.58 27.14 -16.16
CA THR A 89 3.66 26.57 -16.97
C THR A 89 4.47 25.54 -16.18
N LEU A 90 4.72 25.78 -14.89
CA LEU A 90 5.35 24.80 -13.99
C LEU A 90 4.54 23.50 -13.93
N ILE A 91 3.25 23.59 -13.64
CA ILE A 91 2.37 22.41 -13.52
C ILE A 91 2.30 21.66 -14.85
N ARG A 92 2.10 22.37 -15.97
CA ARG A 92 2.08 21.76 -17.31
C ARG A 92 3.38 21.01 -17.63
N SER A 93 4.53 21.58 -17.26
CA SER A 93 5.83 20.93 -17.47
C SER A 93 5.99 19.67 -16.62
N ILE A 94 5.53 19.68 -15.37
CA ILE A 94 5.55 18.50 -14.50
C ILE A 94 4.60 17.42 -15.02
N ASP A 95 3.39 17.78 -15.47
CA ASP A 95 2.41 16.84 -16.03
C ASP A 95 3.00 16.06 -17.20
N ARG A 96 3.55 16.79 -18.18
CA ARG A 96 4.19 16.22 -19.36
C ARG A 96 5.35 15.32 -18.99
N LEU A 97 6.26 15.79 -18.12
CA LEU A 97 7.42 15.00 -17.69
C LEU A 97 6.99 13.70 -17.00
N LEU A 98 6.02 13.75 -16.09
CA LEU A 98 5.55 12.57 -15.35
C LEU A 98 4.85 11.57 -16.28
N MET A 99 4.01 12.02 -17.21
CA MET A 99 3.37 11.14 -18.18
C MET A 99 4.39 10.54 -19.15
N PHE A 100 5.35 11.32 -19.62
CA PHE A 100 6.42 10.81 -20.49
C PHE A 100 7.28 9.77 -19.77
N TYR A 101 7.62 10.00 -18.50
CA TYR A 101 8.30 9.02 -17.64
C TYR A 101 7.47 7.74 -17.48
N ILE A 102 6.17 7.84 -17.21
CA ILE A 102 5.28 6.69 -17.06
C ILE A 102 5.20 5.86 -18.34
N ARG A 103 5.19 6.50 -19.51
CA ARG A 103 5.13 5.84 -20.82
C ARG A 103 6.42 5.12 -21.19
N THR A 104 7.58 5.67 -20.81
CA THR A 104 8.86 5.28 -21.41
C THR A 104 9.83 4.59 -20.45
N ALA A 105 9.60 4.65 -19.14
CA ALA A 105 10.48 4.01 -18.18
C ALA A 105 10.14 2.53 -17.94
N ASP A 106 11.19 1.75 -17.65
CA ASP A 106 11.07 0.36 -17.28
C ASP A 106 10.43 0.16 -15.90
N ARG A 107 9.86 -1.03 -15.68
CA ARG A 107 9.29 -1.43 -14.39
C ARG A 107 10.35 -1.32 -13.27
N LEU A 108 10.00 -0.66 -12.16
CA LEU A 108 10.88 -0.38 -11.02
C LEU A 108 12.07 0.55 -11.32
N GLN A 109 12.05 1.30 -12.42
CA GLN A 109 13.10 2.26 -12.74
C GLN A 109 12.83 3.64 -12.12
N ARG A 110 13.82 4.26 -11.48
CA ARG A 110 13.72 5.65 -10.96
C ARG A 110 13.90 6.67 -12.07
N THR A 111 13.31 7.87 -11.91
CA THR A 111 13.45 9.00 -12.85
C THR A 111 14.91 9.32 -13.17
N SER A 112 15.80 9.30 -12.16
CA SER A 112 17.24 9.50 -12.36
C SER A 112 17.86 8.48 -13.33
N THR A 113 17.61 7.19 -13.11
CA THR A 113 18.17 6.10 -13.94
C THR A 113 17.49 6.05 -15.30
N TRP A 114 16.22 6.40 -15.37
CA TRP A 114 15.49 6.56 -16.62
C TRP A 114 16.13 7.66 -17.48
N MET A 115 16.32 8.86 -16.94
CA MET A 115 16.95 9.96 -17.66
C MET A 115 18.40 9.66 -18.05
N ASP A 116 19.20 9.02 -17.18
CA ASP A 116 20.58 8.63 -17.50
C ASP A 116 20.66 7.65 -18.70
N ASN A 117 19.58 6.90 -18.96
CA ASN A 117 19.48 5.95 -20.09
C ASN A 117 18.94 6.60 -21.37
N LEU A 118 18.43 7.84 -21.32
CA LEU A 118 17.97 8.55 -22.51
C LEU A 118 19.16 9.17 -23.24
N GLU A 119 19.24 8.94 -24.55
CA GLU A 119 20.21 9.64 -25.38
C GLU A 119 19.95 11.15 -25.33
N GLY A 120 20.96 11.94 -24.95
CA GLY A 120 20.83 13.38 -24.71
C GLY A 120 20.33 13.77 -23.31
N GLY A 121 19.96 12.81 -22.46
CA GLY A 121 19.66 13.03 -21.03
C GLY A 121 18.65 14.16 -20.78
N VAL A 122 19.01 15.12 -19.92
CA VAL A 122 18.14 16.24 -19.57
C VAL A 122 17.86 17.18 -20.74
N ASP A 123 18.80 17.33 -21.69
CA ASP A 123 18.63 18.23 -22.83
C ASP A 123 17.56 17.67 -23.78
N TYR A 124 17.59 16.35 -24.03
CA TYR A 124 16.52 15.67 -24.75
C TYR A 124 15.17 15.81 -24.04
N LEU A 125 15.14 15.66 -22.71
CA LEU A 125 13.90 15.88 -21.96
C LEU A 125 13.38 17.32 -22.10
N ARG A 126 14.24 18.34 -22.12
CA ARG A 126 13.77 19.72 -22.34
C ARG A 126 13.13 19.88 -23.72
N ASP A 127 13.76 19.33 -24.75
CA ASP A 127 13.26 19.37 -26.12
C ASP A 127 11.87 18.70 -26.24
N VAL A 128 11.70 17.51 -25.67
CA VAL A 128 10.41 16.80 -25.70
C VAL A 128 9.33 17.49 -24.87
N ILE A 129 9.66 17.97 -23.67
CA ILE A 129 8.66 18.40 -22.70
C ILE A 129 8.32 19.90 -22.81
N LEU A 130 9.35 20.74 -22.98
CA LEU A 130 9.19 22.20 -23.04
C LEU A 130 8.93 22.67 -24.47
N GLU A 131 9.70 22.14 -25.44
CA GLU A 131 9.60 22.53 -26.85
C GLU A 131 8.62 21.65 -27.66
N ASP A 132 8.07 20.61 -27.04
CA ASP A 132 7.13 19.65 -27.66
C ASP A 132 7.65 19.09 -28.98
N SER A 133 8.93 18.73 -29.05
CA SER A 133 9.58 18.31 -30.29
C SER A 133 8.99 17.03 -30.91
N LEU A 134 8.26 16.24 -30.12
CA LEU A 134 7.54 15.05 -30.57
C LEU A 134 6.06 15.31 -30.90
N GLY A 135 5.53 16.49 -30.59
CA GLY A 135 4.12 16.85 -30.82
C GLY A 135 3.12 16.05 -29.97
N ILE A 136 3.53 15.62 -28.78
CA ILE A 136 2.72 14.78 -27.87
C ILE A 136 2.32 15.53 -26.60
N GLY A 137 2.70 16.80 -26.43
CA GLY A 137 2.48 17.57 -25.21
C GLY A 137 1.01 17.62 -24.79
N GLU A 138 0.10 17.88 -25.74
CA GLU A 138 -1.34 17.90 -25.47
C GLU A 138 -1.86 16.51 -25.04
N GLU A 139 -1.37 15.44 -25.67
CA GLU A 139 -1.77 14.08 -25.32
C GLU A 139 -1.35 13.74 -23.88
N LEU A 140 -0.11 14.07 -23.50
CA LEU A 140 0.39 13.89 -22.13
C LEU A 140 -0.41 14.70 -21.10
N GLU A 141 -0.79 15.94 -21.43
CA GLU A 141 -1.64 16.76 -20.56
C GLU A 141 -3.03 16.15 -20.37
N GLN A 142 -3.65 15.64 -21.44
CA GLN A 142 -4.95 14.98 -21.38
C GLN A 142 -4.89 13.69 -20.53
N GLU A 143 -3.80 12.91 -20.62
CA GLU A 143 -3.61 11.74 -19.77
C GLU A 143 -3.52 12.11 -18.30
N MET A 144 -2.71 13.12 -17.96
CA MET A 144 -2.63 13.59 -16.58
C MET A 144 -3.98 14.13 -16.10
N ALA A 145 -4.71 14.88 -16.92
CA ALA A 145 -6.05 15.37 -16.60
C ALA A 145 -7.00 14.22 -16.24
N ARG A 146 -6.99 13.12 -17.01
CA ARG A 146 -7.80 11.93 -16.69
C ARG A 146 -7.42 11.33 -15.34
N VAL A 147 -6.13 11.27 -14.99
CA VAL A 147 -5.69 10.78 -13.67
C VAL A 147 -6.21 11.68 -12.55
N VAL A 148 -6.11 13.00 -12.72
CA VAL A 148 -6.57 13.99 -11.74
C VAL A 148 -8.08 13.91 -11.55
N GLU A 149 -8.84 13.87 -12.64
CA GLU A 149 -10.31 13.86 -12.65
C GLU A 149 -10.91 12.53 -12.16
N SER A 150 -10.21 11.41 -12.39
CA SER A 150 -10.65 10.08 -11.92
C SER A 150 -10.16 9.73 -10.51
N TYR A 151 -9.45 10.63 -9.83
CA TYR A 151 -8.98 10.37 -8.48
C TYR A 151 -10.14 10.05 -7.53
N GLN A 152 -10.01 8.92 -6.83
CA GLN A 152 -10.89 8.53 -5.75
C GLN A 152 -10.08 8.35 -4.46
N CYS A 153 -10.59 8.87 -3.35
CA CYS A 153 -10.01 8.59 -2.04
C CYS A 153 -10.34 7.16 -1.62
N GLU A 154 -9.36 6.25 -1.67
CA GLU A 154 -9.52 4.83 -1.32
C GLU A 154 -10.11 4.60 0.08
N TRP A 155 -9.77 5.49 1.04
CA TRP A 155 -10.35 5.45 2.37
C TRP A 155 -11.84 5.83 2.36
N GLN A 156 -12.23 6.86 1.60
CA GLN A 156 -13.64 7.20 1.45
C GLN A 156 -14.40 6.06 0.76
N THR A 157 -13.82 5.45 -0.27
CA THR A 157 -14.38 4.25 -0.93
C THR A 157 -14.63 3.14 0.08
N THR A 158 -13.65 2.89 0.94
CA THR A 158 -13.72 1.86 1.99
C THR A 158 -14.78 2.17 3.03
N LEU A 159 -14.86 3.42 3.49
CA LEU A 159 -15.86 3.86 4.47
C LEU A 159 -17.30 3.80 3.92
N ASN A 160 -17.47 3.99 2.61
CA ASN A 160 -18.77 3.94 1.94
C ASN A 160 -19.22 2.52 1.56
N ASP A 161 -18.36 1.51 1.73
CA ASP A 161 -18.65 0.11 1.40
C ASP A 161 -18.73 -0.72 2.70
N PRO A 162 -19.93 -1.12 3.13
CA PRO A 162 -20.11 -1.90 4.36
C PRO A 162 -19.32 -3.22 4.38
N GLN A 163 -19.11 -3.88 3.23
CA GLN A 163 -18.35 -5.12 3.17
C GLN A 163 -16.86 -4.87 3.38
N ARG A 164 -16.30 -3.80 2.80
CA ARG A 164 -14.92 -3.40 3.05
C ARG A 164 -14.72 -2.92 4.47
N LEU A 165 -15.67 -2.16 5.01
CA LEU A 165 -15.62 -1.68 6.39
C LEU A 165 -15.65 -2.83 7.40
N ALA A 166 -16.41 -3.90 7.11
CA ALA A 166 -16.44 -5.11 7.95
C ALA A 166 -15.06 -5.76 8.12
N LEU A 167 -14.16 -5.59 7.14
CA LEU A 167 -12.79 -6.07 7.25
C LEU A 167 -12.01 -5.32 8.35
N PHE A 168 -12.39 -4.12 8.80
CA PHE A 168 -11.63 -3.36 9.79
C PHE A 168 -11.92 -3.77 11.25
N ARG A 169 -12.44 -4.97 11.48
CA ARG A 169 -12.61 -5.59 12.80
C ARG A 169 -11.58 -6.69 13.03
N SER A 170 -11.17 -6.90 14.28
CA SER A 170 -10.25 -7.99 14.63
C SER A 170 -10.92 -9.35 14.51
N TYR A 171 -12.14 -9.47 15.05
CA TYR A 171 -12.91 -10.71 15.04
C TYR A 171 -14.36 -10.46 14.59
N VAL A 172 -14.91 -11.40 13.84
CA VAL A 172 -16.32 -11.36 13.41
C VAL A 172 -17.30 -11.68 14.54
N ASN A 173 -16.86 -12.41 15.56
CA ASN A 173 -17.68 -12.95 16.65
C ASN A 173 -17.23 -12.50 18.05
N SER A 174 -16.41 -11.46 18.16
CA SER A 174 -15.97 -10.88 19.43
C SER A 174 -15.56 -9.42 19.25
N ASP A 175 -15.93 -8.59 20.21
CA ASP A 175 -15.48 -7.19 20.31
C ASP A 175 -14.25 -7.03 21.21
N GLU A 176 -13.77 -8.13 21.81
CA GLU A 176 -12.56 -8.11 22.64
C GLU A 176 -11.32 -7.76 21.80
N PRO A 177 -10.44 -6.88 22.32
CA PRO A 177 -9.15 -6.59 21.69
C PRO A 177 -8.29 -7.85 21.52
N ASP A 178 -7.33 -7.80 20.60
CA ASP A 178 -6.35 -8.87 20.46
C ASP A 178 -5.43 -8.91 21.70
N GLU A 179 -5.53 -9.98 22.48
CA GLU A 179 -4.73 -10.17 23.70
C GLU A 179 -3.22 -10.24 23.44
N SER A 180 -2.79 -10.49 22.19
CA SER A 180 -1.37 -10.46 21.83
C SER A 180 -0.81 -9.02 21.73
N VAL A 181 -1.67 -8.01 21.59
CA VAL A 181 -1.28 -6.60 21.46
C VAL A 181 -1.41 -5.88 22.79
N GLN A 182 -0.45 -6.15 23.69
CA GLN A 182 -0.38 -5.49 24.99
C GLN A 182 0.41 -4.18 24.90
N ARG A 183 -0.03 -3.14 25.63
CA ARG A 183 0.69 -1.87 25.74
C ARG A 183 1.17 -1.66 27.17
N GLN A 184 2.39 -1.16 27.30
CA GLN A 184 2.94 -0.67 28.56
C GLN A 184 3.23 0.83 28.47
N THR A 185 3.27 1.49 29.61
CA THR A 185 3.69 2.91 29.66
C THR A 185 5.17 2.99 30.00
N LEU A 186 5.97 3.58 29.11
CA LEU A 186 7.38 3.87 29.36
C LEU A 186 7.59 5.39 29.24
N ARG A 187 8.06 6.02 30.32
CA ARG A 187 8.31 7.48 30.38
C ARG A 187 7.09 8.34 29.98
N GLY A 188 5.89 7.90 30.37
CA GLY A 188 4.63 8.61 30.09
C GLY A 188 4.10 8.44 28.66
N GLN A 189 4.74 7.60 27.83
CA GLN A 189 4.28 7.30 26.48
C GLN A 189 3.81 5.83 26.38
N PRO A 190 2.67 5.56 25.74
CA PRO A 190 2.24 4.20 25.47
C PRO A 190 3.18 3.56 24.44
N GLN A 191 3.69 2.38 24.76
CA GLN A 191 4.52 1.56 23.89
C GLN A 191 3.98 0.14 23.87
N LEU A 192 4.34 -0.65 22.85
CA LEU A 192 4.04 -2.08 22.87
C LEU A 192 4.82 -2.73 24.03
N ALA A 193 4.13 -3.56 24.80
CA ALA A 193 4.78 -4.42 25.77
C ALA A 193 5.60 -5.49 25.04
N PRO A 194 6.73 -5.95 25.62
CA PRO A 194 7.44 -7.11 25.10
C PRO A 194 6.48 -8.29 24.98
N PHE A 195 6.64 -9.10 23.94
CA PHE A 195 5.86 -10.31 23.78
C PHE A 195 6.06 -11.24 24.98
N ALA A 196 4.96 -11.80 25.47
CA ALA A 196 4.97 -12.82 26.51
C ALA A 196 4.29 -14.07 25.93
N ALA A 197 4.94 -15.22 26.07
CA ALA A 197 4.38 -16.49 25.65
C ALA A 197 3.02 -16.71 26.35
N GLN A 198 1.97 -16.85 25.56
CA GLN A 198 0.63 -17.14 26.05
C GLN A 198 0.44 -18.65 26.18
N ALA A 199 -0.40 -19.06 27.13
CA ALA A 199 -0.84 -20.45 27.19
C ALA A 199 -1.56 -20.84 25.89
N GLU A 200 -1.51 -22.13 25.54
CA GLU A 200 -2.30 -22.66 24.42
C GLU A 200 -3.80 -22.34 24.66
N PRO A 201 -4.45 -21.59 23.76
CA PRO A 201 -5.82 -21.14 23.98
C PRO A 201 -6.80 -22.31 23.95
N ALA A 202 -7.77 -22.30 24.86
CA ALA A 202 -8.73 -23.38 25.00
C ALA A 202 -9.68 -23.45 23.78
N LEU A 203 -9.90 -24.66 23.28
CA LEU A 203 -10.91 -24.96 22.26
C LEU A 203 -12.29 -25.17 22.92
N PRO A 204 -13.39 -25.01 22.18
CA PRO A 204 -14.72 -25.24 22.74
C PRO A 204 -14.91 -26.72 23.09
N SER A 205 -15.69 -27.00 24.15
CA SER A 205 -15.99 -28.38 24.58
C SER A 205 -16.89 -29.13 23.60
N ARG A 206 -17.75 -28.40 22.87
CA ARG A 206 -18.59 -28.97 21.81
C ARG A 206 -17.76 -29.16 20.54
N PRO A 207 -17.97 -30.26 19.79
CA PRO A 207 -17.18 -30.56 18.59
C PRO A 207 -17.32 -29.51 17.49
N TRP A 208 -18.44 -28.78 17.47
CA TRP A 208 -18.72 -27.72 16.52
C TRP A 208 -19.21 -26.46 17.24
N GLN A 209 -18.73 -25.31 16.81
CA GLN A 209 -19.16 -24.00 17.26
C GLN A 209 -19.71 -23.20 16.07
N ALA A 210 -20.88 -22.59 16.24
CA ALA A 210 -21.38 -21.59 15.30
C ALA A 210 -20.57 -20.29 15.49
N ILE A 211 -19.95 -19.80 14.43
CA ILE A 211 -19.05 -18.64 14.49
C ILE A 211 -19.77 -17.36 14.09
N CYS A 212 -20.35 -17.33 12.89
CA CYS A 212 -21.04 -16.16 12.34
C CYS A 212 -21.99 -16.55 11.21
N ASP A 213 -22.80 -15.60 10.75
CA ASP A 213 -23.54 -15.74 9.49
C ASP A 213 -22.57 -15.65 8.30
N LEU A 214 -22.86 -16.37 7.21
CA LEU A 214 -22.00 -16.43 6.02
C LEU A 214 -21.69 -15.04 5.44
N ASP A 215 -22.67 -14.15 5.46
CA ASP A 215 -22.54 -12.80 4.91
C ASP A 215 -21.76 -11.84 5.82
N ALA A 216 -21.43 -12.26 7.04
CA ALA A 216 -20.49 -11.54 7.90
C ALA A 216 -19.03 -11.74 7.44
N ILE A 217 -18.77 -12.70 6.55
CA ILE A 217 -17.47 -12.90 5.90
C ILE A 217 -17.56 -12.29 4.50
N PRO A 218 -16.87 -11.16 4.23
CA PRO A 218 -16.86 -10.56 2.90
C PRO A 218 -16.36 -11.56 1.85
N GLN A 219 -16.94 -11.51 0.65
CA GLN A 219 -16.50 -12.36 -0.45
C GLN A 219 -15.05 -12.06 -0.83
N GLN A 220 -14.31 -13.10 -1.22
CA GLN A 220 -12.92 -12.98 -1.67
C GLN A 220 -11.99 -12.34 -0.61
N ALA A 221 -12.29 -12.57 0.67
CA ALA A 221 -11.52 -12.01 1.78
C ALA A 221 -11.43 -12.96 2.98
N GLY A 222 -10.54 -12.61 3.89
CA GLY A 222 -10.42 -13.22 5.21
C GLY A 222 -10.92 -12.31 6.32
N ILE A 223 -11.38 -12.91 7.42
CA ILE A 223 -11.74 -12.22 8.66
C ILE A 223 -11.31 -13.06 9.87
N GLY A 224 -10.80 -12.41 10.92
CA GLY A 224 -10.48 -13.10 12.16
C GLY A 224 -11.75 -13.59 12.87
N ALA A 225 -11.63 -14.66 13.64
CA ALA A 225 -12.70 -15.18 14.48
C ALA A 225 -12.15 -15.94 15.69
N ARG A 226 -13.03 -16.29 16.63
CA ARG A 226 -12.73 -17.07 17.83
C ARG A 226 -13.37 -18.45 17.79
N LEU A 227 -12.56 -19.48 17.94
CA LEU A 227 -12.98 -20.87 18.19
C LEU A 227 -12.63 -21.22 19.64
N GLY A 228 -13.59 -21.06 20.56
CA GLY A 228 -13.27 -20.94 21.98
C GLY A 228 -12.43 -19.69 22.23
N GLU A 229 -11.27 -19.85 22.86
CA GLU A 229 -10.29 -18.78 23.06
C GLU A 229 -9.32 -18.65 21.86
N ARG A 230 -9.25 -19.67 21.00
CA ARG A 230 -8.30 -19.72 19.90
C ARG A 230 -8.68 -18.75 18.77
N GLN A 231 -7.70 -17.97 18.33
CA GLN A 231 -7.83 -17.10 17.17
C GLN A 231 -7.67 -17.89 15.86
N ILE A 232 -8.71 -17.87 15.03
CA ILE A 232 -8.72 -18.49 13.71
C ILE A 232 -8.97 -17.43 12.64
N ALA A 233 -8.56 -17.71 11.41
CA ALA A 233 -8.85 -16.93 10.23
C ALA A 233 -9.89 -17.67 9.39
N LEU A 234 -11.05 -17.05 9.15
CA LEU A 234 -12.03 -17.53 8.20
C LEU A 234 -11.78 -16.87 6.85
N PHE A 235 -11.91 -17.63 5.76
CA PHE A 235 -11.75 -17.13 4.40
C PHE A 235 -12.95 -17.55 3.55
N ARG A 236 -13.55 -16.60 2.82
CA ARG A 236 -14.60 -16.89 1.83
C ARG A 236 -14.01 -16.72 0.43
N PHE A 237 -13.86 -17.83 -0.28
CA PHE A 237 -13.28 -17.85 -1.63
C PHE A 237 -14.23 -18.60 -2.57
N GLY A 238 -14.78 -17.88 -3.56
CA GLY A 238 -15.94 -18.37 -4.31
C GLY A 238 -17.11 -18.67 -3.38
N ASP A 239 -17.71 -19.86 -3.53
CA ASP A 239 -18.82 -20.34 -2.72
C ASP A 239 -18.39 -21.14 -1.48
N GLN A 240 -17.08 -21.28 -1.24
CA GLN A 240 -16.54 -22.05 -0.14
C GLN A 240 -16.02 -21.17 1.00
N VAL A 241 -16.08 -21.73 2.21
CA VAL A 241 -15.50 -21.13 3.41
C VAL A 241 -14.43 -22.06 3.97
N TYR A 242 -13.28 -21.49 4.30
CA TYR A 242 -12.14 -22.17 4.89
C TYR A 242 -11.80 -21.57 6.24
N ALA A 243 -11.16 -22.34 7.10
CA ALA A 243 -10.71 -21.87 8.41
C ALA A 243 -9.28 -22.36 8.68
N LEU A 244 -8.39 -21.45 9.02
CA LEU A 244 -7.00 -21.71 9.40
C LEU A 244 -6.70 -21.08 10.77
N ASP A 245 -5.58 -21.41 11.40
CA ASP A 245 -5.07 -20.58 12.51
C ASP A 245 -4.84 -19.14 12.03
N ASN A 246 -5.16 -18.14 12.86
CA ASN A 246 -4.92 -16.73 12.49
C ASN A 246 -3.45 -16.31 12.67
N LEU A 247 -2.64 -17.14 13.34
CA LEU A 247 -1.23 -16.88 13.58
C LEU A 247 -0.45 -16.97 12.27
N GLU A 248 0.24 -15.89 11.92
CA GLU A 248 1.12 -15.81 10.76
C GLU A 248 2.35 -16.72 10.96
N PRO A 249 2.61 -17.66 10.04
CA PRO A 249 3.74 -18.59 10.16
C PRO A 249 5.09 -17.89 10.31
N GLY A 250 5.87 -18.32 11.29
CA GLY A 250 7.18 -17.74 11.58
C GLY A 250 7.13 -16.39 12.31
N SER A 251 5.97 -16.00 12.83
CA SER A 251 5.82 -14.81 13.68
C SER A 251 4.94 -15.09 14.91
N GLU A 252 4.78 -14.05 15.73
CA GLU A 252 3.89 -14.02 16.89
C GLU A 252 2.58 -13.24 16.59
N ALA A 253 2.34 -12.86 15.33
CA ALA A 253 1.25 -11.95 14.95
C ALA A 253 0.01 -12.71 14.45
N ASN A 254 -1.16 -12.44 15.03
CA ASN A 254 -2.45 -13.00 14.60
C ASN A 254 -3.06 -12.23 13.42
N VAL A 255 -2.40 -12.29 12.26
CA VAL A 255 -2.76 -11.47 11.09
C VAL A 255 -3.09 -12.26 9.84
N LEU A 256 -3.08 -13.59 9.84
CA LEU A 256 -3.25 -14.39 8.62
C LEU A 256 -4.59 -14.10 7.91
N SER A 257 -5.65 -13.79 8.66
CA SER A 257 -6.94 -13.34 8.13
C SER A 257 -6.86 -12.12 7.21
N ARG A 258 -5.77 -11.33 7.27
CA ARG A 258 -5.50 -10.18 6.41
C ARG A 258 -4.73 -10.54 5.13
N GLY A 259 -4.46 -11.82 4.93
CA GLY A 259 -3.76 -12.31 3.76
C GLY A 259 -4.55 -12.09 2.46
N LEU A 260 -3.81 -12.03 1.35
CA LEU A 260 -4.42 -11.87 0.03
C LEU A 260 -4.87 -13.24 -0.48
N LEU A 261 -6.15 -13.38 -0.81
CA LEU A 261 -6.64 -14.60 -1.44
C LEU A 261 -6.25 -14.65 -2.91
N GLY A 262 -6.07 -15.86 -3.42
CA GLY A 262 -5.76 -16.09 -4.82
C GLY A 262 -5.91 -17.54 -5.22
N ASP A 263 -5.64 -17.79 -6.49
CA ASP A 263 -5.61 -19.12 -7.09
C ASP A 263 -4.19 -19.45 -7.57
N ALA A 264 -3.75 -20.68 -7.31
CA ALA A 264 -2.49 -21.21 -7.78
C ALA A 264 -2.70 -22.49 -8.60
N GLY A 265 -3.22 -22.34 -9.81
CA GLY A 265 -3.44 -23.48 -10.72
C GLY A 265 -4.65 -24.32 -10.31
N GLY A 266 -5.74 -23.66 -9.93
CA GLY A 266 -6.94 -24.28 -9.37
C GLY A 266 -6.88 -24.46 -7.86
N GLU A 267 -5.77 -24.11 -7.22
CA GLU A 267 -5.59 -24.21 -5.78
C GLU A 267 -5.98 -22.91 -5.06
N PRO A 268 -7.00 -22.91 -4.19
CA PRO A 268 -7.33 -21.75 -3.37
C PRO A 268 -6.23 -21.52 -2.32
N ILE A 269 -5.60 -20.35 -2.36
CA ILE A 269 -4.51 -19.98 -1.45
C ILE A 269 -4.77 -18.65 -0.74
N VAL A 270 -4.11 -18.48 0.41
CA VAL A 270 -3.87 -17.20 1.06
C VAL A 270 -2.38 -16.88 1.01
N ILE A 271 -2.03 -15.66 0.60
CA ILE A 271 -0.67 -15.12 0.68
C ILE A 271 -0.55 -14.38 2.02
N SER A 272 0.32 -14.91 2.88
CA SER A 272 0.53 -14.48 4.25
C SER A 272 0.98 -13.00 4.31
N PRO A 273 0.44 -12.15 5.22
CA PRO A 273 0.74 -10.72 5.21
C PRO A 273 2.20 -10.33 5.41
N LEU A 274 2.92 -11.00 6.31
CA LEU A 274 4.26 -10.57 6.71
C LEU A 274 5.34 -11.16 5.81
N TYR A 275 5.28 -12.47 5.57
CA TYR A 275 6.35 -13.18 4.87
C TYR A 275 5.99 -13.64 3.47
N LYS A 276 4.80 -13.29 2.97
CA LYS A 276 4.33 -13.61 1.60
C LYS A 276 4.35 -15.10 1.29
N GLN A 277 4.16 -15.94 2.30
CA GLN A 277 4.07 -17.39 2.13
C GLN A 277 2.74 -17.72 1.45
N ARG A 278 2.78 -18.58 0.42
CA ARG A 278 1.58 -19.05 -0.28
C ARG A 278 1.07 -20.29 0.43
N ILE A 279 -0.07 -20.17 1.10
CA ILE A 279 -0.63 -21.23 1.96
C ILE A 279 -1.96 -21.68 1.38
N ARG A 280 -2.15 -22.99 1.20
CA ARG A 280 -3.40 -23.56 0.70
C ARG A 280 -4.50 -23.43 1.74
N LEU A 281 -5.64 -22.90 1.31
CA LEU A 281 -6.80 -22.70 2.18
C LEU A 281 -7.40 -24.02 2.66
N ARG A 282 -7.31 -25.08 1.85
CA ARG A 282 -7.92 -26.38 2.17
C ARG A 282 -7.31 -27.09 3.37
N ASP A 283 -6.03 -26.91 3.62
CA ASP A 283 -5.28 -27.74 4.58
C ASP A 283 -4.14 -27.02 5.32
N GLY A 284 -3.92 -25.73 5.04
CA GLY A 284 -2.91 -24.92 5.74
C GLY A 284 -1.47 -25.24 5.36
N ARG A 285 -1.23 -26.00 4.28
CA ARG A 285 0.12 -26.33 3.80
C ARG A 285 0.66 -25.31 2.81
N GLN A 286 1.97 -25.15 2.74
CA GLN A 286 2.61 -24.29 1.74
C GLN A 286 2.38 -24.84 0.32
N CYS A 287 2.09 -23.95 -0.63
CA CYS A 287 1.91 -24.31 -2.03
C CYS A 287 3.22 -24.82 -2.67
N ASP A 288 4.35 -24.22 -2.31
CA ASP A 288 5.64 -24.46 -2.99
C ASP A 288 6.43 -25.64 -2.36
N GLY A 289 6.14 -26.03 -1.11
CA GLY A 289 6.88 -27.06 -0.37
C GLY A 289 6.02 -28.14 0.29
N GLY A 290 4.70 -27.98 0.34
CA GLY A 290 3.77 -28.94 0.94
C GLY A 290 3.88 -29.10 2.46
N GLU A 291 4.86 -28.48 3.11
CA GLU A 291 4.99 -28.46 4.57
C GLU A 291 3.80 -27.76 5.23
N LEU A 292 3.44 -28.21 6.43
CA LEU A 292 2.36 -27.59 7.19
C LEU A 292 2.82 -26.22 7.69
N ALA A 293 2.18 -25.15 7.21
CA ALA A 293 2.44 -23.78 7.66
C ALA A 293 1.53 -23.39 8.84
N VAL A 294 0.24 -23.74 8.74
CA VAL A 294 -0.77 -23.48 9.78
C VAL A 294 -1.73 -24.65 9.91
N ARG A 295 -2.38 -24.79 11.06
CA ARG A 295 -3.49 -25.74 11.21
C ARG A 295 -4.69 -25.27 10.39
N ALA A 296 -5.37 -26.22 9.76
CA ALA A 296 -6.68 -26.03 9.15
C ALA A 296 -7.77 -26.62 10.04
N TRP A 297 -8.95 -26.01 9.99
CA TRP A 297 -10.11 -26.37 10.79
C TRP A 297 -11.27 -26.78 9.88
N PRO A 298 -12.01 -27.87 10.18
CA PRO A 298 -13.19 -28.26 9.43
C PRO A 298 -14.25 -27.15 9.46
N VAL A 299 -14.82 -26.83 8.31
CA VAL A 299 -15.89 -25.84 8.17
C VAL A 299 -17.11 -26.49 7.54
N LYS A 300 -18.30 -26.11 8.01
CA LYS A 300 -19.56 -26.39 7.32
C LYS A 300 -20.46 -25.16 7.36
N VAL A 301 -21.30 -25.01 6.34
CA VAL A 301 -22.31 -23.94 6.27
C VAL A 301 -23.70 -24.58 6.35
N GLU A 302 -24.45 -24.26 7.39
CA GLU A 302 -25.79 -24.81 7.63
C GLU A 302 -26.76 -23.67 7.95
N ASN A 303 -27.86 -23.57 7.20
CA ASN A 303 -28.88 -22.52 7.38
C ASN A 303 -28.28 -21.09 7.39
N GLY A 304 -27.34 -20.82 6.47
CA GLY A 304 -26.67 -19.52 6.37
C GLY A 304 -25.63 -19.23 7.45
N LYS A 305 -25.37 -20.17 8.38
CA LYS A 305 -24.37 -20.03 9.45
C LYS A 305 -23.11 -20.82 9.17
N VAL A 306 -21.97 -20.22 9.47
CA VAL A 306 -20.65 -20.85 9.40
C VAL A 306 -20.35 -21.52 10.74
N TRP A 307 -20.08 -22.82 10.67
CA TRP A 307 -19.69 -23.64 11.82
C TRP A 307 -18.27 -24.13 11.63
N VAL A 308 -17.49 -24.10 12.70
CA VAL A 308 -16.10 -24.58 12.71
C VAL A 308 -15.94 -25.70 13.74
N GLY A 309 -15.28 -26.77 13.31
CA GLY A 309 -14.98 -27.93 14.14
C GLY A 309 -13.75 -27.71 15.02
N ASN A 310 -13.75 -28.29 16.23
CA ASN A 310 -12.63 -28.16 17.18
C ASN A 310 -11.51 -29.21 17.00
N GLN A 311 -11.60 -30.06 15.98
CA GLN A 311 -10.56 -31.03 15.64
C GLN A 311 -9.84 -30.56 14.38
N GLN A 312 -8.50 -30.54 14.40
CA GLN A 312 -7.71 -30.16 13.23
C GLN A 312 -8.07 -31.01 12.02
N LEU A 313 -8.23 -30.37 10.87
CA LEU A 313 -8.38 -31.05 9.60
C LEU A 313 -7.05 -31.72 9.23
N LEU A 314 -7.01 -33.05 9.29
CA LEU A 314 -5.90 -33.83 8.77
C LEU A 314 -6.21 -34.14 7.30
N ALA A 315 -5.35 -33.68 6.39
CA ALA A 315 -5.46 -34.07 4.99
C ALA A 315 -5.44 -35.60 4.90
N ARG A 316 -6.50 -36.21 4.34
CA ARG A 316 -6.42 -37.61 3.90
C ARG A 316 -5.32 -37.64 2.83
N ALA A 317 -4.29 -38.45 3.03
CA ALA A 317 -3.44 -38.84 1.93
C ALA A 317 -4.36 -39.40 0.85
N GLU A 318 -4.44 -38.74 -0.30
CA GLU A 318 -5.08 -39.33 -1.47
C GLU A 318 -4.35 -40.65 -1.72
N ALA A 319 -5.05 -41.76 -1.50
CA ALA A 319 -4.55 -43.06 -1.87
C ALA A 319 -4.37 -43.04 -3.39
N SER A 320 -3.11 -43.24 -3.81
CA SER A 320 -2.71 -43.35 -5.21
C SER A 320 -3.38 -44.50 -5.94
#